data_AF-A0A3D1R7R6-F1
#
_entry.id   AF-A0A3D1R7R6-F1
#
_cell.length_a   1.000
_cell.length_b   1.000
_cell.length_c   1.000
_cell.angle_alpha   90.00
_cell.angle_beta   90.00
_cell.angle_gamma   90.00
#
_symmetry.space_group_name_H-M   'P 1'
#
loop_
_entity.id
_entity.type
_entity.pdbx_description
1 polymer ?
#
loop_
_entity_poly.entity_id
_entity_poly.type
_entity_poly.pdbx_seq_one_letter_code
_entity_poly.pdbx_strand_id
1 'polypeptide(L)'
;MLSGDLAGARSLAARLPAESAALLLAAIELARAERCEQVRDKSGARRAVFSAFEHAERGLRLQGRTVALEYLMAHLRLAWLTHDANLEWSVGRTLFSLQRALQRWGERPCLHFARAHAQALLGRHDEALDELARAFYHSDADAFYARAILECGFVAQARPTLLAQCQAQSEERAARPARPLSPSEDDR
;
A
#
# COMPACT_ATOMS: atom_id res chain seq x y z
N MET A 1 10.26 -0.58 -22.23
CA MET A 1 10.14 -2.06 -22.20
C MET A 1 8.82 -2.59 -21.58
N LEU A 2 7.88 -1.75 -21.09
CA LEU A 2 6.65 -2.21 -20.41
C LEU A 2 5.35 -2.22 -21.25
N SER A 3 5.40 -1.88 -22.54
CA SER A 3 4.22 -1.88 -23.42
C SER A 3 3.72 -3.30 -23.76
N GLY A 4 4.63 -4.27 -23.87
CA GLY A 4 4.29 -5.69 -24.09
C GLY A 4 3.55 -6.33 -22.91
N ASP A 5 3.73 -5.79 -21.70
CA ASP A 5 3.24 -6.38 -20.45
C ASP A 5 1.72 -6.21 -20.27
N LEU A 6 1.16 -5.06 -20.67
CA LEU A 6 -0.29 -4.82 -20.54
C LEU A 6 -1.12 -5.61 -21.56
N ALA A 7 -0.60 -5.84 -22.77
CA ALA A 7 -1.27 -6.65 -23.78
C ALA A 7 -1.34 -8.13 -23.34
N GLY A 8 -0.24 -8.64 -22.76
CA GLY A 8 -0.19 -9.96 -22.14
C GLY A 8 -1.16 -10.09 -20.96
N ALA A 9 -1.18 -9.10 -20.07
CA ALA A 9 -2.12 -9.07 -18.93
C ALA A 9 -3.59 -9.04 -19.38
N ARG A 10 -3.93 -8.29 -20.43
CA ARG A 10 -5.29 -8.29 -21.02
C ARG A 10 -5.66 -9.64 -21.63
N SER A 11 -4.74 -10.28 -22.34
CA SER A 11 -4.94 -11.63 -22.87
C SER A 11 -5.13 -12.67 -21.76
N LEU A 12 -4.42 -12.52 -20.64
CA LEU A 12 -4.67 -13.33 -19.45
C LEU A 12 -6.05 -13.07 -18.86
N ALA A 13 -6.44 -11.80 -18.67
CA ALA A 13 -7.76 -11.44 -18.15
C ALA A 13 -8.91 -12.02 -18.98
N ALA A 14 -8.77 -12.05 -20.31
CA ALA A 14 -9.76 -12.64 -21.22
C ALA A 14 -9.96 -14.15 -21.04
N ARG A 15 -8.98 -14.85 -20.44
CA ARG A 15 -9.03 -16.30 -20.18
C ARG A 15 -9.45 -16.63 -18.73
N LEU A 16 -9.55 -15.63 -17.86
CA LEU A 16 -9.95 -15.82 -16.48
C LEU A 16 -11.49 -15.78 -16.33
N PRO A 17 -12.05 -16.44 -15.29
CA PRO A 17 -13.43 -16.22 -14.89
C PRO A 17 -13.70 -14.73 -14.67
N ALA A 18 -14.92 -14.27 -14.98
CA ALA A 18 -15.30 -12.86 -14.90
C ALA A 18 -15.03 -12.24 -13.52
N GLU A 19 -15.20 -13.05 -12.47
CA GLU A 19 -14.83 -12.76 -11.09
C GLU A 19 -13.36 -12.35 -10.96
N SER A 20 -12.44 -13.24 -11.33
CA SER A 20 -10.98 -13.02 -11.20
C SER A 20 -10.46 -12.00 -12.21
N ALA A 21 -11.09 -11.91 -13.38
CA ALA A 21 -10.71 -10.97 -14.43
C ALA A 21 -10.93 -9.51 -14.00
N ALA A 22 -11.97 -9.23 -13.20
CA ALA A 22 -12.32 -7.87 -12.82
C ALA A 22 -11.21 -7.14 -12.05
N LEU A 23 -10.55 -7.81 -11.10
CA LEU A 23 -9.44 -7.23 -10.34
C LEU A 23 -8.22 -6.97 -11.25
N LEU A 24 -7.90 -7.93 -12.13
CA LEU A 24 -6.78 -7.78 -13.06
C LEU A 24 -7.03 -6.65 -14.07
N LEU A 25 -8.25 -6.51 -14.59
CA LEU A 25 -8.64 -5.41 -15.47
C LEU A 25 -8.56 -4.06 -14.75
N ALA A 26 -8.98 -3.99 -13.49
CA ALA A 26 -8.84 -2.78 -12.70
C ALA A 26 -7.36 -2.37 -12.52
N ALA A 27 -6.49 -3.33 -12.22
CA ALA A 27 -5.05 -3.09 -12.11
C ALA A 27 -4.41 -2.66 -13.44
N ILE A 28 -4.84 -3.26 -14.57
CA ILE A 28 -4.38 -2.89 -15.91
C ILE A 28 -4.74 -1.44 -16.23
N GLU A 29 -5.98 -1.01 -15.95
CA GLU A 29 -6.41 0.35 -16.22
C GLU A 29 -5.78 1.36 -15.24
N LEU A 30 -5.49 0.97 -13.99
CA LEU A 30 -4.68 1.79 -13.08
C LEU A 30 -3.25 2.01 -13.64
N ALA A 31 -2.57 0.93 -14.05
CA ALA A 31 -1.24 1.04 -14.66
C ALA A 31 -1.26 1.87 -15.97
N ARG A 32 -2.38 1.85 -16.71
CA ARG A 32 -2.58 2.72 -17.86
C ARG A 32 -2.76 4.19 -17.44
N ALA A 33 -3.50 4.46 -16.37
CA ALA A 33 -3.68 5.81 -15.84
C ALA A 33 -2.33 6.43 -15.46
N GLU A 34 -1.50 5.69 -14.72
CA GLU A 34 -0.14 6.10 -14.32
C GLU A 34 0.73 6.43 -15.54
N ARG A 35 0.66 5.63 -16.61
CA ARG A 35 1.39 5.93 -17.86
C ARG A 35 0.89 7.18 -18.55
N CYS A 36 -0.42 7.37 -18.63
CA CYS A 36 -1.01 8.59 -19.20
C CYS A 36 -0.57 9.82 -18.40
N GLU A 37 -0.51 9.73 -17.08
CA GLU A 37 -0.01 10.80 -16.22
C GLU A 37 1.47 11.12 -16.46
N GLN A 38 2.32 10.09 -16.61
CA GLN A 38 3.75 10.26 -16.94
C GLN A 38 3.97 11.04 -18.24
N VAL A 39 3.12 10.83 -19.26
CA VAL A 39 3.17 11.58 -20.53
C VAL A 39 2.28 12.83 -20.53
N ARG A 40 1.75 13.22 -19.37
CA ARG A 40 0.89 14.40 -19.15
C ARG A 40 -0.43 14.40 -19.93
N ASP A 41 -0.93 13.24 -20.34
CA ASP A 41 -2.28 13.07 -20.91
C ASP A 41 -3.33 12.96 -19.79
N LYS A 42 -3.78 14.12 -19.30
CA LYS A 42 -4.78 14.20 -18.23
C LYS A 42 -6.11 13.53 -18.59
N SER A 43 -6.52 13.63 -19.85
CA SER A 43 -7.81 13.07 -20.31
C SER A 43 -7.75 11.55 -20.39
N GLY A 44 -6.64 11.00 -20.91
CA GLY A 44 -6.37 9.57 -20.92
C GLY A 44 -6.29 8.99 -19.52
N ALA A 45 -5.56 9.66 -18.61
CA ALA A 45 -5.44 9.24 -17.22
C ALA A 45 -6.80 9.17 -16.54
N ARG A 46 -7.60 10.23 -16.65
CA ARG A 46 -8.95 10.27 -16.07
C ARG A 46 -9.85 9.14 -16.57
N ARG A 47 -9.88 8.89 -17.88
CA ARG A 47 -10.67 7.78 -18.46
C ARG A 47 -10.23 6.42 -17.93
N ALA A 48 -8.92 6.20 -17.85
CA ALA A 48 -8.36 4.94 -17.35
C ALA A 48 -8.69 4.72 -15.87
N VAL A 49 -8.61 5.76 -15.02
CA VAL A 49 -9.04 5.68 -13.61
C VAL A 49 -10.51 5.31 -13.48
N PHE A 50 -11.40 5.95 -14.24
CA PHE A 50 -12.83 5.60 -14.19
C PHE A 50 -13.06 4.15 -14.61
N SER A 51 -12.41 3.68 -15.67
CA SER A 51 -12.48 2.29 -16.09
C SER A 51 -11.94 1.33 -15.02
N ALA A 52 -10.84 1.68 -14.35
CA ALA A 52 -10.32 0.91 -13.22
C ALA A 52 -11.34 0.82 -12.08
N PHE A 53 -12.02 1.93 -11.77
CA PHE A 53 -13.06 1.97 -10.73
C PHE A 53 -14.26 1.10 -11.09
N GLU A 54 -14.74 1.17 -12.34
CA GLU A 54 -15.85 0.33 -12.82
C GLU A 54 -15.51 -1.17 -12.74
N HIS A 55 -14.28 -1.55 -13.10
CA HIS A 55 -13.81 -2.91 -12.97
C HIS A 55 -13.72 -3.36 -11.51
N ALA A 56 -13.23 -2.51 -10.61
CA ALA A 56 -13.18 -2.80 -9.17
C ALA A 56 -14.60 -2.98 -8.57
N GLU A 57 -15.55 -2.11 -8.93
CA GLU A 57 -16.95 -2.23 -8.49
C GLU A 57 -17.63 -3.48 -9.07
N ARG A 58 -17.31 -3.85 -10.31
CA ARG A 58 -17.76 -5.12 -10.89
C ARG A 58 -17.18 -6.31 -10.12
N GLY A 59 -15.89 -6.28 -9.78
CA GLY A 59 -15.24 -7.29 -8.96
C GLY A 59 -15.94 -7.45 -7.60
N LEU A 60 -16.24 -6.33 -6.94
CA LEU A 60 -16.97 -6.32 -5.67
C LEU A 60 -18.36 -6.97 -5.77
N ARG A 61 -19.07 -6.76 -6.88
CA ARG A 61 -20.39 -7.38 -7.11
C ARG A 61 -20.33 -8.87 -7.40
N LEU A 62 -19.28 -9.32 -8.09
CA LEU A 62 -19.14 -10.72 -8.52
C LEU A 62 -18.52 -11.61 -7.44
N GLN A 63 -17.45 -11.13 -6.78
CA GLN A 63 -16.67 -11.91 -5.80
C GLN A 63 -17.02 -11.56 -4.35
N GLY A 64 -17.78 -10.50 -4.12
CA GLY A 64 -17.94 -9.92 -2.80
C GLY A 64 -16.71 -9.12 -2.36
N ARG A 65 -16.64 -8.84 -1.06
CA ARG A 65 -15.55 -8.05 -0.47
C ARG A 65 -14.30 -8.91 -0.30
N THR A 66 -13.17 -8.38 -0.76
CA THR A 66 -11.84 -8.91 -0.45
C THR A 66 -10.95 -7.79 0.05
N VAL A 67 -9.91 -8.12 0.82
CA VAL A 67 -8.92 -7.13 1.27
C VAL A 67 -8.28 -6.38 0.09
N ALA A 68 -8.00 -7.09 -1.02
CA ALA A 68 -7.41 -6.50 -2.22
C ALA A 68 -8.32 -5.48 -2.89
N LEU A 69 -9.63 -5.77 -2.99
CA LEU A 69 -10.61 -4.82 -3.53
C LEU A 69 -10.81 -3.61 -2.62
N GLU A 70 -10.88 -3.81 -1.30
CA GLU A 70 -11.01 -2.70 -0.35
C GLU A 70 -9.80 -1.78 -0.39
N TYR A 71 -8.58 -2.34 -0.49
CA TYR A 71 -7.37 -1.56 -0.73
C TYR A 71 -7.40 -0.82 -2.08
N LEU A 72 -7.68 -1.52 -3.18
CA LEU A 72 -7.66 -0.93 -4.53
C LEU A 72 -8.67 0.21 -4.65
N MET A 73 -9.88 0.05 -4.12
CA MET A 73 -10.89 1.11 -4.11
C MET A 73 -10.45 2.32 -3.28
N ALA A 74 -9.82 2.10 -2.13
CA ALA A 74 -9.27 3.18 -1.31
C ALA A 74 -8.15 3.91 -2.06
N HIS A 75 -7.22 3.17 -2.65
CA HIS A 75 -6.12 3.73 -3.43
C HIS A 75 -6.62 4.55 -4.62
N LEU A 76 -7.53 4.01 -5.45
CA LEU A 76 -8.12 4.73 -6.58
C LEU A 76 -8.81 6.02 -6.13
N ARG A 77 -9.54 5.99 -5.01
CA ARG A 77 -10.21 7.18 -4.49
C ARG A 77 -9.21 8.23 -3.98
N LEU A 78 -8.22 7.84 -3.19
CA LEU A 78 -7.25 8.76 -2.60
C LEU A 78 -6.31 9.34 -3.66
N ALA A 79 -5.72 8.50 -4.51
CA ALA A 79 -4.70 8.92 -5.47
C ALA A 79 -5.26 9.69 -6.68
N TRP A 80 -6.50 9.39 -7.10
CA TRP A 80 -6.99 9.88 -8.40
C TRP A 80 -8.29 10.67 -8.37
N LEU A 81 -9.14 10.45 -7.35
CA LEU A 81 -10.46 11.08 -7.27
C LEU A 81 -10.54 12.15 -6.17
N THR A 82 -9.54 12.20 -5.28
CA THR A 82 -9.43 13.23 -4.26
C THR A 82 -8.74 14.47 -4.82
N HIS A 83 -9.32 15.63 -4.58
CA HIS A 83 -8.80 16.93 -4.96
C HIS A 83 -9.25 17.97 -3.93
N ASP A 84 -8.67 19.17 -3.95
CA ASP A 84 -8.88 20.20 -2.91
C ASP A 84 -10.36 20.43 -2.56
N ALA A 85 -11.22 20.55 -3.57
CA ALA A 85 -12.66 20.79 -3.36
C ALA A 85 -13.44 19.63 -2.72
N ASN A 86 -12.89 18.41 -2.63
CA ASN A 86 -13.56 17.27 -2.01
C ASN A 86 -12.71 16.55 -0.94
N LEU A 87 -11.57 17.15 -0.56
CA LEU A 87 -10.53 16.52 0.25
C LEU A 87 -11.09 15.92 1.54
N GLU A 88 -11.71 16.74 2.40
CA GLU A 88 -12.20 16.32 3.71
C GLU A 88 -13.23 15.20 3.60
N TRP A 89 -14.17 15.32 2.66
CA TRP A 89 -15.23 14.34 2.48
C TRP A 89 -14.71 13.01 1.89
N SER A 90 -13.88 13.10 0.85
CA SER A 90 -13.31 11.93 0.17
C SER A 90 -12.39 11.14 1.11
N VAL A 91 -11.51 11.84 1.82
CA VAL A 91 -10.59 11.23 2.78
C VAL A 91 -11.35 10.70 4.00
N GLY A 92 -12.25 11.48 4.58
CA GLY A 92 -13.05 11.06 5.74
C GLY A 92 -13.86 9.80 5.46
N ARG A 93 -14.53 9.73 4.30
CA ARG A 93 -15.24 8.53 3.85
C ARG A 93 -14.30 7.34 3.65
N THR A 94 -13.11 7.58 3.11
CA THR A 94 -12.13 6.51 2.87
C THR A 94 -11.57 5.97 4.18
N LEU A 95 -11.20 6.83 5.13
CA LEU A 95 -10.76 6.44 6.47
C LEU A 95 -11.82 5.61 7.20
N PHE A 96 -13.09 6.02 7.13
CA PHE A 96 -14.19 5.24 7.71
C PHE A 96 -14.31 3.85 7.07
N SER A 97 -14.19 3.76 5.74
CA SER A 97 -14.21 2.48 5.03
C SER A 97 -13.00 1.60 5.39
N LEU A 98 -11.81 2.18 5.51
CA LEU A 98 -10.58 1.48 5.88
C LEU A 98 -10.62 0.98 7.32
N GLN A 99 -11.20 1.75 8.25
CA GLN A 99 -11.41 1.30 9.63
C GLN A 99 -12.31 0.05 9.67
N ARG A 100 -13.41 0.04 8.89
CA ARG A 100 -14.28 -1.13 8.76
C ARG A 100 -13.58 -2.31 8.08
N ALA A 101 -12.71 -2.05 7.12
CA ALA A 101 -11.91 -3.07 6.46
C ALA A 101 -10.95 -3.75 7.44
N LEU A 102 -10.22 -2.97 8.24
CA LEU A 102 -9.32 -3.49 9.27
C LEU A 102 -10.07 -4.30 10.34
N GLN A 103 -11.24 -3.84 10.77
CA GLN A 103 -12.10 -4.61 11.69
C GLN A 103 -12.51 -5.97 11.11
N ARG A 104 -12.67 -6.07 9.79
CA ARG A 104 -13.09 -7.31 9.11
C ARG A 104 -11.93 -8.25 8.82
N TRP A 105 -10.81 -7.72 8.36
CA TRP A 105 -9.71 -8.51 7.78
C TRP A 105 -8.49 -8.59 8.69
N GLY A 106 -8.50 -7.90 9.84
CA GLY A 106 -7.36 -7.76 10.74
C GLY A 106 -6.34 -6.73 10.23
N GLU A 107 -5.19 -6.69 10.90
CA GLU A 107 -4.06 -5.83 10.53
C GLU A 107 -3.46 -6.29 9.20
N ARG A 108 -3.79 -5.57 8.12
CA ARG A 108 -3.34 -5.90 6.75
C ARG A 108 -2.44 -4.78 6.23
N PRO A 109 -1.21 -5.08 5.77
CA PRO A 109 -0.25 -4.06 5.35
C PRO A 109 -0.79 -3.03 4.37
N CYS A 110 -1.47 -3.50 3.33
CA CYS A 110 -2.02 -2.63 2.29
C CYS A 110 -3.09 -1.67 2.83
N LEU A 111 -3.88 -2.07 3.84
CA LEU A 111 -4.88 -1.20 4.45
C LEU A 111 -4.25 -0.09 5.29
N HIS A 112 -3.19 -0.41 6.05
CA HIS A 112 -2.39 0.61 6.75
C HIS A 112 -1.70 1.55 5.77
N PHE A 113 -1.16 1.01 4.67
CA PHE A 113 -0.58 1.83 3.61
C PHE A 113 -1.58 2.80 2.99
N ALA A 114 -2.83 2.37 2.76
CA ALA A 114 -3.90 3.27 2.31
C ALA A 114 -4.30 4.31 3.37
N ARG A 115 -4.30 3.95 4.67
CA ARG A 115 -4.52 4.91 5.76
C ARG A 115 -3.40 5.95 5.83
N ALA A 116 -2.14 5.54 5.66
CA ALA A 116 -1.02 6.46 5.63
C ALA A 116 -1.20 7.52 4.54
N HIS A 117 -1.58 7.11 3.32
CA HIS A 117 -1.87 8.05 2.23
C HIS A 117 -3.02 8.99 2.59
N ALA A 118 -4.10 8.48 3.17
CA ALA A 118 -5.22 9.30 3.63
C ALA A 118 -4.79 10.35 4.68
N GLN A 119 -3.97 9.97 5.67
CA GLN A 119 -3.47 10.90 6.69
C GLN A 119 -2.52 11.94 6.08
N ALA A 120 -1.65 11.53 5.16
CA ALA A 120 -0.74 12.43 4.46
C ALA A 120 -1.50 13.51 3.67
N LEU A 121 -2.60 13.15 3.00
CA LEU A 121 -3.48 14.11 2.31
C LEU A 121 -4.13 15.14 3.25
N LEU A 122 -4.28 14.81 4.53
CA LEU A 122 -4.78 15.75 5.56
C LEU A 122 -3.65 16.56 6.23
N GLY A 123 -2.40 16.41 5.79
CA GLY A 123 -1.24 17.05 6.44
C GLY A 123 -0.85 16.43 7.79
N ARG A 124 -1.39 15.25 8.12
CA ARG A 124 -1.15 14.52 9.37
C ARG A 124 0.05 13.59 9.21
N HIS A 125 1.23 14.19 9.17
CA HIS A 125 2.46 13.48 8.79
C HIS A 125 2.89 12.45 9.83
N ASP A 126 2.74 12.74 11.13
CA ASP A 126 3.09 11.80 12.20
C ASP A 126 2.19 10.56 12.14
N GLU A 127 0.88 10.74 12.00
CA GLU A 127 -0.05 9.62 11.86
C GLU A 127 0.17 8.86 10.55
N ALA A 128 0.55 9.54 9.47
CA ALA A 128 0.89 8.87 8.21
C ALA A 128 2.10 7.94 8.39
N LEU A 129 3.12 8.38 9.13
CA LEU A 129 4.32 7.58 9.40
C LEU A 129 4.03 6.38 10.29
N ASP A 130 3.22 6.55 11.33
CA ASP A 130 2.80 5.46 12.19
C ASP A 130 2.08 4.37 11.38
N GLU A 131 1.22 4.76 10.44
CA GLU A 131 0.54 3.82 9.55
C GLU A 131 1.51 3.16 8.56
N LEU A 132 2.50 3.88 8.03
CA LEU A 132 3.55 3.26 7.21
C LEU A 132 4.38 2.25 8.01
N ALA A 133 4.72 2.57 9.25
CA ALA A 133 5.44 1.67 10.15
C ALA A 133 4.62 0.40 10.44
N ARG A 134 3.30 0.53 10.68
CA ARG A 134 2.38 -0.61 10.80
C ARG A 134 2.34 -1.44 9.52
N ALA A 135 2.26 -0.79 8.35
CA ALA A 135 2.27 -1.48 7.07
C ALA A 135 3.55 -2.31 6.89
N PHE A 136 4.71 -1.72 7.19
CA PHE A 136 6.00 -2.39 7.15
C PHE A 136 6.08 -3.56 8.14
N TYR A 137 5.67 -3.35 9.39
CA TYR A 137 5.67 -4.38 10.43
C TYR A 137 4.81 -5.59 10.04
N HIS A 138 3.56 -5.37 9.62
CA HIS A 138 2.64 -6.46 9.26
C HIS A 138 2.96 -7.11 7.91
N SER A 139 3.92 -6.57 7.16
CA SER A 139 4.39 -7.13 5.88
C SER A 139 5.63 -8.01 6.02
N ASP A 140 6.05 -8.30 7.26
CA ASP A 140 7.32 -8.98 7.56
C ASP A 140 8.52 -8.25 6.93
N ALA A 141 8.52 -6.92 7.06
CA ALA A 141 9.56 -6.04 6.58
C ALA A 141 9.75 -6.00 5.05
N ASP A 142 8.66 -6.06 4.28
CA ASP A 142 8.70 -5.96 2.82
C ASP A 142 9.28 -4.60 2.35
N ALA A 143 10.22 -4.67 1.41
CA ALA A 143 10.91 -3.53 0.82
C ALA A 143 9.96 -2.51 0.16
N PHE A 144 8.81 -2.95 -0.35
CA PHE A 144 7.78 -2.08 -0.92
C PHE A 144 7.31 -1.03 0.09
N TYR A 145 6.98 -1.44 1.32
CA TYR A 145 6.52 -0.50 2.36
C TYR A 145 7.68 0.27 3.00
N ALA A 146 8.86 -0.36 3.11
CA ALA A 146 10.07 0.33 3.59
C ALA A 146 10.43 1.54 2.73
N ARG A 147 10.32 1.40 1.41
CA ARG A 147 10.63 2.46 0.45
C ARG A 147 9.83 3.73 0.71
N ALA A 148 8.52 3.59 0.96
CA ALA A 148 7.66 4.73 1.23
C ALA A 148 8.06 5.50 2.49
N ILE A 149 8.53 4.81 3.53
CA ILE A 149 9.07 5.43 4.76
C ILE A 149 10.36 6.19 4.42
N LEU A 150 11.27 5.57 3.66
CA LEU A 150 12.57 6.15 3.33
C LEU A 150 12.47 7.37 2.40
N GLU A 151 11.42 7.46 1.59
CA GLU A 151 11.16 8.59 0.70
C GLU A 151 10.54 9.81 1.43
N CYS A 152 10.11 9.66 2.69
CA CYS A 152 9.67 10.81 3.49
C CYS A 152 10.83 11.78 3.73
N GLY A 153 10.64 13.06 3.40
CA GLY A 153 11.71 14.06 3.39
C GLY A 153 12.48 14.20 4.70
N PHE A 154 11.82 14.08 5.86
CA PHE A 154 12.50 14.13 7.16
C PHE A 154 13.29 12.82 7.45
N VAL A 155 12.80 11.65 7.02
CA VAL A 155 13.54 10.38 7.15
C VAL A 155 14.79 10.43 6.29
N ALA A 156 14.67 10.96 5.07
CA ALA A 156 15.81 11.15 4.18
C ALA A 156 16.91 12.01 4.83
N GLN A 157 16.53 13.06 5.57
CA GLN A 157 17.46 13.90 6.33
C GLN A 157 18.05 13.20 7.56
N ALA A 158 17.23 12.43 8.30
CA ALA A 158 17.67 11.70 9.50
C ALA A 158 18.46 10.43 9.18
N ARG A 159 18.42 9.95 7.94
CA ARG A 159 18.99 8.67 7.48
C ARG A 159 20.45 8.44 7.89
N PRO A 160 21.37 9.41 7.74
CA PRO A 160 22.77 9.19 8.13
C PRO A 160 22.92 8.91 9.63
N THR A 161 22.20 9.66 10.46
CA THR A 161 22.21 9.49 11.92
C THR A 161 21.59 8.16 12.33
N LEU A 162 20.45 7.79 11.73
CA LEU A 162 19.79 6.51 12.00
C LEU A 162 20.67 5.32 11.58
N LEU A 163 21.35 5.41 10.43
CA LEU A 163 22.29 4.38 9.98
C LEU A 163 23.46 4.21 10.96
N ALA A 164 24.04 5.30 11.45
CA ALA A 164 25.11 5.26 12.43
C ALA A 164 24.64 4.60 13.74
N GLN A 165 23.43 4.92 14.20
CA GLN A 165 22.84 4.29 15.39
C GLN A 165 22.57 2.79 15.18
N CYS A 166 22.04 2.40 14.01
CA CYS A 166 21.82 0.99 13.67
C CYS A 166 23.13 0.21 13.60
N GLN A 167 24.19 0.79 13.03
CA GLN A 167 25.52 0.19 12.97
C GLN A 167 26.09 -0.02 14.38
N ALA A 168 26.11 1.03 15.21
CA ALA A 168 26.56 0.95 16.59
C ALA A 168 25.80 -0.11 17.40
N GLN A 169 24.48 -0.19 17.23
CA GLN A 169 23.66 -1.19 17.93
C GLN A 169 23.87 -2.62 17.40
N SER A 170 24.17 -2.78 16.12
CA SER A 170 24.50 -4.07 15.52
C SER A 170 25.87 -4.57 16.01
N GLU A 171 26.84 -3.67 16.08
CA GLU A 171 28.17 -3.94 16.65
C GLU A 171 28.08 -4.30 18.14
N GLU A 172 27.27 -3.59 18.94
CA GLU A 172 27.02 -3.93 20.35
C GLU A 172 26.38 -5.32 20.50
N ARG A 173 25.41 -5.67 19.64
CA ARG A 173 24.78 -6.99 19.64
C ARG A 173 25.76 -8.09 19.24
N ALA A 174 26.61 -7.85 18.26
CA ALA A 174 27.63 -8.81 17.82
C ALA A 174 28.74 -8.99 18.86
N ALA A 175 29.08 -7.94 19.60
CA ALA A 175 30.06 -7.96 20.69
C ALA A 175 29.50 -8.57 22.00
N ARG A 176 28.18 -8.74 22.12
CA ARG A 176 27.56 -9.38 23.28
C ARG A 176 27.83 -10.88 23.24
N PRO A 177 28.52 -11.46 24.26
CA PRO A 177 28.71 -12.90 24.32
C PRO A 177 27.35 -13.60 24.38
N ALA A 178 27.23 -14.75 23.69
CA ALA A 178 26.04 -15.57 23.75
C ALA A 178 25.69 -15.85 25.22
N ARG A 179 24.50 -15.42 25.64
CA ARG A 179 24.01 -15.72 26.98
C ARG A 179 23.94 -17.24 27.08
N PRO A 180 24.64 -17.90 28.02
CA PRO A 180 24.51 -19.34 28.17
C PRO A 180 23.02 -19.64 28.37
N LEU A 181 22.46 -20.51 27.53
CA LEU A 181 21.17 -21.11 27.79
C LEU A 181 21.30 -21.72 29.19
N SER A 182 20.44 -21.27 30.10
CA SER A 182 20.41 -21.74 31.49
C SER A 182 20.56 -23.26 31.51
N PRO A 183 21.37 -23.84 32.40
CA PRO A 183 21.50 -25.29 32.48
C PRO A 183 20.11 -25.88 32.70
N SER A 184 19.79 -26.91 31.92
CA SER A 184 18.60 -27.73 32.07
C SER A 184 18.42 -28.13 33.52
N GLU A 185 17.24 -27.86 34.08
CA GLU A 185 16.77 -28.50 35.30
C GLU A 185 16.53 -29.99 35.01
N ASP A 186 17.60 -30.76 34.89
CA ASP A 186 17.60 -32.21 35.04
C ASP A 186 18.62 -32.52 36.14
N ASP A 187 18.11 -32.56 37.37
CA ASP A 187 18.48 -33.51 38.43
C ASP A 187 17.91 -33.00 39.77
N ARG A 188 16.70 -33.43 40.11
CA ARG A 188 16.31 -34.03 41.41
C ARG A 188 15.01 -34.82 41.30
#